data_AF-A0A8S3X007-F1
#
_entry.id   AF-A0A8S3X007-F1
#
_cell.length_a   1.000
_cell.length_b   1.000
_cell.length_c   1.000
_cell.angle_alpha   90.00
_cell.angle_beta   90.00
_cell.angle_gamma   90.00
#
_symmetry.space_group_name_H-M   'P 1'
#
loop_
_entity.id
_entity.type
_entity.pdbx_description
1 polymer ?
#
loop_
_entity_poly.entity_id
_entity_poly.type
_entity_poly.pdbx_seq_one_letter_code
_entity_poly.pdbx_strand_id
1 'polypeptide(L)'
;MGHKVWCRCDIKTGYLYECEIYTGKTGQGTEIGLEANVVKNSSRKLIQEEFVKHITFDKLFSDTALLQYLNENELTNLYATGTVRRNRCDLPSLVKNKKNLKLARGEFKWRIKKDVAFIIW
;
A
#
# COMPACT_ATOMS: atom_id res chain seq x y z
N MET A 1 -24.83 0.57 -14.48
CA MET A 1 -23.62 -0.30 -14.47
C MET A 1 -22.40 0.60 -14.61
N GLY A 2 -21.28 0.26 -13.97
CA GLY A 2 -20.05 1.05 -14.04
C GLY A 2 -18.84 0.16 -14.17
N HIS A 3 -17.82 0.63 -14.90
CA HIS A 3 -16.52 -0.02 -14.97
C HIS A 3 -15.63 0.51 -13.86
N LYS A 4 -14.90 -0.40 -13.21
CA LYS A 4 -13.90 -0.04 -12.22
C LYS A 4 -12.56 0.15 -12.92
N VAL A 5 -11.85 1.21 -12.55
CA VAL A 5 -10.54 1.56 -13.10
C VAL A 5 -9.60 1.86 -11.95
N TRP A 6 -8.39 1.34 -12.03
CA TRP A 6 -7.28 1.67 -11.14
C TRP A 6 -6.49 2.82 -11.75
N CYS A 7 -6.09 3.79 -10.94
CA CYS A 7 -5.39 4.98 -11.41
C CYS A 7 -4.21 5.31 -10.51
N ARG A 8 -3.09 5.73 -11.12
CA ARG A 8 -1.98 6.36 -10.42
C ARG A 8 -1.83 7.79 -10.91
N CYS A 9 -1.89 8.72 -9.96
CA CYS A 9 -1.85 10.15 -10.24
C CYS A 9 -0.75 10.85 -9.45
N ASP A 10 -0.34 12.02 -9.93
CA ASP A 10 0.46 12.96 -9.14
C ASP A 10 -0.33 13.49 -7.95
N ILE A 11 0.33 13.60 -6.80
CA ILE A 11 -0.32 14.05 -5.56
C ILE A 11 -0.61 15.56 -5.53
N LYS A 12 0.16 16.38 -6.25
CA LYS A 12 0.03 17.85 -6.23
C LYS A 12 -0.93 18.36 -7.28
N THR A 13 -0.85 17.82 -8.49
CA THR A 13 -1.57 18.29 -9.68
C THR A 13 -2.77 17.41 -10.02
N GLY A 14 -2.83 16.18 -9.48
CA GLY A 14 -3.84 15.21 -9.87
C GLY A 14 -3.62 14.62 -11.27
N TYR A 15 -2.48 14.88 -11.91
CA TYR A 15 -2.18 14.40 -13.26
C TYR A 15 -2.19 12.87 -13.30
N LEU A 16 -2.98 12.29 -14.21
CA LEU A 16 -3.09 10.84 -14.38
C LEU A 16 -1.90 10.31 -15.19
N TYR A 17 -1.05 9.52 -14.56
CA TYR A 17 0.08 8.87 -15.24
C TYR A 17 -0.28 7.52 -15.85
N GLU A 18 -1.16 6.78 -15.18
CA GLU A 18 -1.46 5.40 -15.56
C GLU A 18 -2.83 4.98 -15.08
N CYS A 19 -3.53 4.21 -15.90
CA CYS A 19 -4.78 3.58 -15.53
C CYS A 19 -4.88 2.15 -16.06
N GLU A 20 -5.60 1.31 -15.32
CA GLU A 20 -5.84 -0.09 -15.66
C GLU A 20 -7.32 -0.42 -15.44
N ILE A 21 -7.99 -0.97 -16.46
CA ILE A 21 -9.40 -1.36 -16.37
C ILE A 21 -9.49 -2.67 -15.58
N TYR A 22 -10.29 -2.69 -14.53
CA TYR A 22 -10.58 -3.91 -13.79
C TYR A 22 -11.57 -4.77 -14.59
N THR A 23 -11.06 -5.87 -15.13
CA THR A 23 -11.84 -6.83 -15.95
C THR A 23 -12.48 -7.95 -15.13
N GLY A 24 -12.30 -7.99 -13.82
CA GLY A 24 -12.83 -9.05 -12.97
C GLY A 24 -11.88 -10.25 -12.87
N LYS A 25 -12.33 -11.41 -13.32
CA LYS A 25 -11.53 -12.64 -13.33
C LYS A 25 -10.76 -12.72 -14.64
N THR A 26 -9.44 -12.81 -14.56
CA THR A 26 -8.62 -13.30 -15.67
C THR A 26 -8.90 -14.80 -15.84
N GLY A 27 -8.83 -15.32 -17.07
CA GLY A 27 -9.31 -16.67 -17.41
C GLY A 27 -8.70 -17.85 -16.65
N GLN A 28 -7.75 -17.61 -15.74
CA GLN A 28 -7.09 -18.62 -14.90
C GLN A 28 -7.61 -18.66 -13.44
N GLY A 29 -8.61 -17.85 -13.06
CA GLY A 29 -9.26 -17.92 -11.75
C GLY A 29 -9.22 -16.59 -10.97
N THR A 30 -9.50 -16.65 -9.67
CA THR A 30 -9.36 -15.48 -8.79
C THR A 30 -7.89 -15.27 -8.49
N GLU A 31 -7.31 -14.20 -9.03
CA GLU A 31 -5.92 -13.83 -8.77
C GLU A 31 -5.71 -13.50 -7.29
N ILE A 32 -4.99 -14.36 -6.57
CA ILE A 32 -4.63 -14.10 -5.17
C ILE A 32 -3.63 -12.94 -5.15
N GLY A 33 -3.94 -11.88 -4.39
CA GLY A 33 -3.07 -10.71 -4.29
C GLY A 33 -3.23 -9.70 -5.43
N LEU A 34 -4.38 -9.70 -6.11
CA LEU A 34 -4.74 -8.74 -7.16
C LEU A 34 -4.39 -7.30 -6.77
N GLU A 35 -4.71 -6.89 -5.54
CA GLU A 35 -4.45 -5.52 -5.08
C GLU A 35 -2.94 -5.20 -5.05
N ALA A 36 -2.13 -6.13 -4.55
CA ALA A 36 -0.68 -5.96 -4.54
C ALA A 36 -0.12 -5.95 -5.98
N ASN A 37 -0.64 -6.78 -6.88
CA ASN A 37 -0.20 -6.83 -8.27
C ASN A 37 -0.50 -5.52 -9.02
N VAL A 38 -1.66 -4.90 -8.80
CA VAL A 38 -1.99 -3.59 -9.35
C VAL A 38 -0.95 -2.54 -8.94
N VAL A 39 -0.57 -2.49 -7.65
CA VAL A 39 0.46 -1.54 -7.18
C VAL A 39 1.82 -1.86 -7.78
N LYS A 40 2.23 -3.14 -7.81
CA LYS A 40 3.52 -3.55 -8.39
C LYS A 40 3.60 -3.20 -9.88
N ASN A 41 2.54 -3.47 -10.64
CA ASN A 41 2.48 -3.18 -12.07
C ASN A 41 2.54 -1.67 -12.33
N SER A 42 1.75 -0.88 -11.61
CA SER A 42 1.77 0.58 -11.81
C SER A 42 3.05 1.25 -11.30
N SER A 43 3.74 0.63 -10.34
CA SER A 43 5.01 1.13 -9.83
C SER A 43 6.19 0.77 -10.72
N ARG A 44 6.07 -0.22 -11.63
CA ARG A 44 7.19 -0.71 -12.45
C ARG A 44 7.85 0.38 -13.28
N LYS A 45 7.06 1.31 -13.85
CA LYS A 45 7.58 2.45 -14.63
C LYS A 45 8.33 3.45 -13.76
N LEU A 46 7.98 3.54 -12.47
CA LEU A 46 8.62 4.48 -11.55
C LEU A 46 10.00 4.03 -11.09
N ILE A 47 10.23 2.71 -11.09
CA ILE A 47 11.51 2.06 -10.71
C ILE A 47 12.64 2.41 -11.69
N GLN A 48 12.31 2.72 -12.95
CA GLN A 48 13.29 3.01 -14.00
C GLN A 48 13.78 4.47 -14.01
N GLU A 49 13.29 5.31 -13.10
CA GLU A 49 13.67 6.72 -13.03
C GLU A 49 14.63 6.96 -11.86
N GLU A 50 15.63 7.83 -12.06
CA GLU A 50 16.70 8.09 -11.07
C GLU A 50 16.23 8.86 -9.82
N PHE A 51 14.94 9.16 -9.69
CA PHE A 51 14.40 9.96 -8.59
C PHE A 51 13.78 9.10 -7.50
N VAL A 52 14.07 9.47 -6.26
CA VAL A 52 13.36 8.98 -5.08
C VAL A 52 11.89 9.40 -5.13
N LYS A 53 11.00 8.42 -5.04
CA LYS A 53 9.55 8.63 -5.09
C LYS A 53 8.85 8.06 -3.87
N HIS A 54 7.67 8.60 -3.59
CA HIS A 54 6.79 8.11 -2.53
C HIS A 54 5.42 7.82 -3.12
N ILE A 55 4.96 6.57 -2.97
CA ILE A 55 3.61 6.17 -3.37
C ILE A 55 2.72 6.12 -2.14
N THR A 56 1.53 6.70 -2.27
CA THR A 56 0.46 6.51 -1.30
C THR A 56 -0.67 5.71 -1.91
N PHE A 57 -1.25 4.79 -1.14
CA PHE A 57 -2.37 3.97 -1.60
C PHE A 57 -3.42 3.75 -0.52
N ASP A 58 -4.63 3.47 -0.98
CA ASP A 58 -5.76 3.16 -0.09
C ASP A 58 -5.57 1.81 0.60
N LYS A 59 -6.32 1.65 1.68
CA LYS A 59 -6.43 0.51 2.58
C LYS A 59 -6.58 -0.84 1.91
N LEU A 60 -7.16 -0.85 0.71
CA LEU A 60 -7.35 -2.05 -0.10
C LEU A 60 -6.01 -2.67 -0.52
N PHE A 61 -4.99 -1.84 -0.72
CA PHE A 61 -3.69 -2.22 -1.26
C PHE A 61 -2.62 -2.46 -0.18
N SER A 62 -2.85 -1.99 1.04
CA SER A 62 -1.84 -1.98 2.09
C SER A 62 -1.62 -3.35 2.74
N ASP A 63 -0.45 -3.92 2.47
CA ASP A 63 0.07 -5.13 3.09
C ASP A 63 1.54 -4.94 3.49
N THR A 64 1.96 -5.54 4.61
CA THR A 64 3.36 -5.39 5.06
C THR A 64 4.34 -5.99 4.05
N ALA A 65 3.98 -7.09 3.38
CA ALA A 65 4.84 -7.70 2.38
C ALA A 65 4.96 -6.83 1.12
N LEU A 66 3.91 -6.09 0.75
CA LEU A 66 3.99 -5.14 -0.35
C LEU A 66 4.92 -3.96 -0.02
N LEU A 67 4.80 -3.40 1.19
CA LEU A 67 5.68 -2.32 1.64
C LEU A 67 7.15 -2.77 1.68
N GLN A 68 7.42 -3.99 2.15
CA GLN A 68 8.77 -4.57 2.10
C GLN A 68 9.23 -4.75 0.65
N TYR A 69 8.40 -5.32 -0.23
CA TYR A 69 8.73 -5.49 -1.65
C TYR A 69 9.07 -4.18 -2.35
N LEU A 70 8.33 -3.10 -2.07
CA LEU A 70 8.58 -1.78 -2.70
C LEU A 70 9.87 -1.13 -2.18
N ASN A 71 10.29 -1.49 -0.95
CA ASN A 71 11.51 -1.00 -0.31
C ASN A 71 12.71 -1.95 -0.51
N GLU A 72 12.48 -3.19 -0.95
CA GLU A 72 13.50 -4.23 -1.06
C GLU A 72 14.42 -3.95 -2.26
N ASN A 73 15.59 -3.41 -1.92
CA ASN A 73 16.82 -3.23 -2.68
C ASN A 73 16.96 -1.87 -3.40
N GLU A 74 18.22 -1.44 -3.51
CA GLU A 74 18.75 -0.23 -4.17
C GLU A 74 18.26 0.00 -5.62
N LEU A 75 17.50 -0.95 -6.18
CA LEU A 75 16.86 -0.90 -7.49
C LEU A 75 15.57 -0.08 -7.49
N THR A 76 14.86 -0.01 -6.37
CA THR A 76 13.57 0.67 -6.24
C THR A 76 13.73 1.83 -5.26
N ASN A 77 14.11 3.01 -5.74
CA ASN A 77 14.12 4.26 -4.97
C ASN A 77 12.68 4.70 -4.60
N LEU A 78 11.90 3.82 -3.98
CA LEU A 78 10.46 3.89 -3.87
C LEU A 78 9.98 3.62 -2.45
N TYR A 79 9.63 4.70 -1.77
CA TYR A 79 8.97 4.61 -0.47
C TYR A 79 7.46 4.43 -0.66
N ALA A 80 6.80 3.88 0.35
CA ALA A 80 5.35 3.70 0.31
C ALA A 80 4.68 3.94 1.65
N THR A 81 3.46 4.47 1.62
CA THR A 81 2.62 4.63 2.81
C THR A 81 1.16 4.36 2.48
N GLY A 82 0.46 3.68 3.38
CA GLY A 82 -0.96 3.41 3.24
C GLY A 82 -1.62 3.19 4.59
N THR A 83 -2.94 3.29 4.62
CA THR A 83 -3.73 2.89 5.80
C THR A 83 -4.00 1.40 5.76
N VAL A 84 -4.32 0.72 6.87
CA VAL A 84 -4.52 -0.74 6.87
C VAL A 84 -5.78 -1.15 7.64
N ARG A 85 -6.42 -2.26 7.24
CA ARG A 85 -7.56 -2.86 7.98
C ARG A 85 -7.05 -3.53 9.24
N ARG A 86 -7.68 -3.20 10.37
CA ARG A 86 -7.40 -3.81 11.68
C ARG A 86 -7.46 -5.34 11.68
N ASN A 87 -8.27 -5.93 10.81
CA ASN A 87 -8.45 -7.37 10.74
C ASN A 87 -7.41 -8.08 9.85
N ARG A 88 -6.37 -7.38 9.37
CA ARG A 88 -5.26 -8.02 8.63
C ARG A 88 -4.42 -8.87 9.57
N CYS A 89 -4.00 -10.04 9.08
CA CYS A 89 -3.39 -11.09 9.89
C CYS A 89 -2.02 -10.68 10.46
N ASP A 90 -1.26 -9.91 9.67
CA ASP A 90 0.13 -9.53 9.85
C ASP A 90 0.37 -8.30 10.75
N LEU A 91 -0.69 -7.72 11.30
CA LEU A 91 -0.56 -6.55 12.16
C LEU A 91 0.06 -6.86 13.52
N PRO A 92 0.83 -5.90 14.09
CA PRO A 92 1.39 -6.04 15.43
C PRO A 92 0.30 -6.36 16.48
N SER A 93 0.66 -7.11 17.52
CA SER A 93 -0.22 -7.39 18.66
C SER A 93 -0.78 -6.11 19.32
N LEU A 94 -0.07 -4.99 19.15
CA LEU A 94 -0.50 -3.64 19.52
C LEU A 94 -1.93 -3.33 19.04
N VAL A 95 -2.31 -3.75 17.82
CA VAL A 95 -3.62 -3.43 17.21
C VAL A 95 -4.70 -4.46 17.57
N LYS A 96 -4.28 -5.65 18.00
CA LYS A 96 -5.18 -6.76 18.35
C LYS A 96 -5.82 -6.55 19.73
N ASN A 97 -5.10 -5.94 20.67
CA ASN A 97 -5.62 -5.67 22.01
C ASN A 97 -6.37 -4.32 22.10
N LYS A 98 -7.67 -4.35 22.39
CA LYS A 98 -8.52 -3.13 22.53
C LYS A 98 -8.00 -2.14 23.58
N LYS A 99 -7.30 -2.59 24.62
CA LYS A 99 -6.73 -1.70 25.66
C LYS A 99 -5.63 -0.80 25.09
N ASN A 100 -4.86 -1.30 24.12
CA ASN A 100 -3.77 -0.55 23.50
C ASN A 100 -4.25 0.56 22.56
N LEU A 101 -5.53 0.52 22.16
CA LEU A 101 -6.19 1.49 21.27
C LEU A 101 -6.84 2.65 22.01
N LYS A 102 -6.88 2.61 23.34
CA LYS A 102 -7.28 3.76 24.14
C LYS A 102 -6.09 4.72 24.18
N LEU A 103 -6.08 5.64 23.23
CA LEU A 103 -5.12 6.73 23.13
C LEU A 103 -5.84 8.03 23.50
N ALA A 104 -5.19 8.88 24.28
CA ALA A 104 -5.67 10.24 24.47
C ALA A 104 -5.50 11.02 23.15
N ARG A 105 -6.25 12.12 23.00
CA ARG A 105 -6.17 12.95 21.79
C ARG A 105 -4.73 13.44 21.60
N GLY A 106 -4.14 13.12 20.45
CA GLY A 106 -2.76 13.50 20.11
C GLY A 106 -1.70 12.47 20.52
N GLU A 107 -2.07 11.41 21.23
CA GLU A 107 -1.16 10.30 21.50
C GLU A 107 -1.08 9.35 20.31
N PHE A 108 0.10 8.77 20.11
CA PHE A 108 0.31 7.72 19.13
C PHE A 108 1.19 6.62 19.69
N LYS A 109 1.05 5.42 19.13
CA LYS A 109 1.94 4.27 19.38
C LYS A 109 2.41 3.74 18.04
N TRP A 110 3.61 3.19 18.04
CA TRP A 110 4.18 2.61 16.83
C TRP A 110 4.94 1.32 17.13
N ARG A 111 5.07 0.49 16.11
CA ARG A 111 5.92 -0.71 16.10
C ARG A 111 6.57 -0.85 14.74
N ILE A 112 7.80 -1.31 14.72
CA ILE A 112 8.54 -1.58 13.48
C ILE A 112 8.66 -3.10 13.29
N LYS A 113 8.55 -3.55 12.05
CA LYS A 113 8.88 -4.91 11.61
C LYS A 113 9.74 -4.81 10.36
N LYS A 114 11.02 -5.19 10.47
CA LYS A 114 12.06 -4.89 9.46
C LYS A 114 12.06 -3.39 9.13
N ASP A 115 11.86 -3.01 7.88
CA ASP A 115 11.91 -1.62 7.41
C ASP A 115 10.52 -0.96 7.34
N VAL A 116 9.49 -1.61 7.90
CA VAL A 116 8.11 -1.10 7.89
C VAL A 116 7.69 -0.63 9.28
N ALA A 117 7.35 0.65 9.38
CA ALA A 117 6.76 1.24 10.58
C ALA A 117 5.23 1.18 10.52
N PHE A 118 4.62 0.63 11.58
CA PHE A 118 3.20 0.69 11.83
C PHE A 118 2.92 1.76 12.89
N ILE A 119 2.01 2.70 12.59
CA ILE A 119 1.65 3.80 13.49
C ILE A 119 0.14 3.75 13.73
N ILE A 120 -0.26 3.95 14.98
CA ILE A 120 -1.64 4.19 15.39
C ILE A 120 -1.69 5.46 16.23
N TRP A 121 -2.67 6.31 15.98
CA TRP A 121 -2.89 7.61 16.62
C TRP A 121 -4.38 7.86 16.80
#